data_AF-U9TBX1-F1
#
_entry.id   AF-U9TBX1-F1
#
_cell.length_a   1.000
_cell.length_b   1.000
_cell.length_c   1.000
_cell.angle_alpha   90.00
_cell.angle_beta   90.00
_cell.angle_gamma   90.00
#
_symmetry.space_group_name_H-M   'P 1'
#
loop_
_entity.id
_entity.type
_entity.pdbx_description
1 polymer ?
#
loop_
_entity_poly.entity_id
_entity_poly.type
_entity_poly.pdbx_seq_one_letter_code
_entity_poly.pdbx_strand_id
1 'polypeptide(L)'
;AKKYPTNNKEFQVLYGISQNPDTGNYILVQNNSINLINWISGNEKIDDFIQERQLKINNYDDVVLEWIPYNQFNEIQVIGTNGFITVYSAIWKDGPLYKEINTWDIWSDGWNKNYARDSDKKVALICLHNSQDSIEFLLNKAKKYSIKHEALFVLYGISQNSDTNDYILIQNDPIVNIANWFNGNEKIDDFIQEIQSKIDNNGNNLILEWIPYNQFNEIKEIGKNGSITVYSAIWRDGPLHSNRYGNYTRNSNKKIALQNLLNSQNSVDFFINKV
;
A
#
# COMPACT_ATOMS: atom_id res chain seq x y z
N ALA A 1 20.00 -6.26 -17.24
CA ALA A 1 18.86 -7.08 -17.70
C ALA A 1 18.14 -6.31 -18.81
N LYS A 2 17.45 -6.98 -19.75
CA LYS A 2 16.64 -6.26 -20.76
C LYS A 2 15.45 -5.61 -20.06
N LYS A 3 15.25 -4.30 -20.25
CA LYS A 3 14.21 -3.49 -19.59
C LYS A 3 12.78 -3.91 -19.99
N TYR A 4 12.63 -4.53 -21.17
CA TYR A 4 11.36 -5.03 -21.66
C TYR A 4 11.45 -6.51 -22.02
N PRO A 5 10.39 -7.28 -21.76
CA PRO A 5 10.34 -8.67 -22.15
C PRO A 5 9.98 -8.80 -23.63
N THR A 6 10.41 -9.90 -24.22
CA THR A 6 10.13 -10.27 -25.62
C THR A 6 9.09 -11.39 -25.72
N ASN A 7 8.50 -11.80 -24.59
CA ASN A 7 7.48 -12.84 -24.53
C ASN A 7 6.09 -12.22 -24.68
N ASN A 8 5.32 -12.68 -25.66
CA ASN A 8 3.97 -12.21 -25.94
C ASN A 8 2.98 -12.41 -24.77
N LYS A 9 3.34 -13.16 -23.73
CA LYS A 9 2.54 -13.38 -22.52
C LYS A 9 2.68 -12.28 -21.45
N GLU A 10 3.59 -11.32 -21.62
CA GLU A 10 3.86 -10.29 -20.60
C GLU A 10 3.05 -8.99 -20.79
N PHE A 11 2.98 -8.17 -19.74
CA PHE A 11 2.16 -6.95 -19.66
C PHE A 11 2.55 -5.90 -20.72
N GLN A 12 3.85 -5.61 -20.85
CA GLN A 12 4.44 -4.83 -21.94
C GLN A 12 5.33 -5.76 -22.76
N VAL A 13 5.22 -5.75 -24.09
CA VAL A 13 6.00 -6.60 -24.99
C VAL A 13 6.70 -5.72 -26.01
N LEU A 14 8.03 -5.82 -26.06
CA LEU A 14 8.84 -5.14 -27.06
C LEU A 14 8.92 -5.98 -28.34
N TYR A 15 8.40 -5.44 -29.44
CA TYR A 15 8.46 -6.06 -30.76
C TYR A 15 9.72 -5.69 -31.54
N GLY A 16 10.29 -4.50 -31.31
CA GLY A 16 11.51 -4.09 -32.00
C GLY A 16 11.94 -2.66 -31.74
N ILE A 17 12.92 -2.21 -32.53
CA ILE A 17 13.44 -0.84 -32.52
C ILE A 17 13.35 -0.34 -33.96
N SER A 18 12.83 0.87 -34.14
CA SER A 18 12.82 1.61 -35.40
C SER A 18 13.63 2.91 -35.24
N GLN A 19 13.86 3.64 -36.33
CA GLN A 19 14.51 4.94 -36.30
C GLN A 19 13.71 5.91 -37.18
N ASN A 20 13.41 7.08 -36.64
CA ASN A 20 12.79 8.16 -37.38
C ASN A 20 13.83 8.73 -38.38
N PRO A 21 13.60 8.65 -39.70
CA PRO A 21 14.58 9.06 -40.70
C PRO A 21 14.82 10.58 -40.75
N ASP A 22 13.85 11.39 -40.32
CA ASP A 22 13.92 12.85 -40.37
C ASP A 22 14.64 13.45 -39.16
N THR A 23 14.44 12.84 -37.98
CA THR A 23 15.02 13.32 -36.71
C THR A 23 16.23 12.52 -36.25
N GLY A 24 16.45 11.32 -36.80
CA GLY A 24 17.47 10.37 -36.36
C GLY A 24 17.15 9.65 -35.04
N ASN A 25 16.01 9.95 -34.41
CA ASN A 25 15.61 9.39 -33.11
C ASN A 25 15.24 7.90 -33.21
N TYR A 26 15.75 7.09 -32.29
CA TYR A 26 15.32 5.69 -32.15
C TYR A 26 13.94 5.59 -31.48
N ILE A 27 13.12 4.66 -31.95
CA ILE A 27 11.74 4.43 -31.52
C ILE A 27 11.61 2.97 -31.05
N LEU A 28 11.10 2.75 -29.85
CA LEU A 28 10.74 1.40 -29.40
C LEU A 28 9.36 1.04 -29.94
N VAL A 29 9.24 -0.14 -30.56
CA VAL A 29 7.99 -0.68 -31.09
C VAL A 29 7.46 -1.71 -30.09
N GLN A 30 6.29 -1.45 -29.50
CA GLN A 30 5.70 -2.28 -28.44
C GLN A 30 4.20 -2.53 -28.66
N ASN A 31 3.61 -3.46 -27.90
CA ASN A 31 2.17 -3.73 -27.96
C ASN A 31 1.34 -2.50 -27.57
N ASN A 32 0.25 -2.24 -28.30
CA ASN A 32 -0.66 -1.11 -28.09
C ASN A 32 -1.66 -1.33 -26.93
N SER A 33 -1.28 -2.13 -25.93
CA SER A 33 -2.24 -2.57 -24.92
C SER A 33 -2.67 -1.44 -23.98
N ILE A 34 -1.88 -0.37 -23.82
CA ILE A 34 -2.09 0.70 -22.83
C ILE A 34 -1.54 2.04 -23.32
N ASN A 35 -2.21 3.13 -22.96
CA ASN A 35 -1.74 4.50 -23.20
C ASN A 35 -0.54 4.84 -22.29
N LEU A 36 0.66 4.50 -22.74
CA LEU A 36 1.93 4.67 -22.00
C LEU A 36 2.25 6.12 -21.62
N ILE A 37 1.68 7.11 -22.31
CA ILE A 37 2.00 8.53 -22.07
C ILE A 37 1.60 8.95 -20.65
N ASN A 38 0.53 8.40 -20.11
CA ASN A 38 0.03 8.77 -18.78
C ASN A 38 0.77 8.06 -17.64
N TRP A 39 1.69 7.15 -17.94
CA TRP A 39 2.30 6.22 -16.98
C TRP A 39 3.79 6.48 -16.76
N ILE A 40 4.35 7.50 -17.39
CA ILE A 40 5.75 7.92 -17.20
C ILE A 40 5.74 9.06 -16.20
N SER A 41 6.41 8.87 -15.07
CA SER A 41 6.52 9.88 -14.02
C SER A 41 7.46 11.03 -14.38
N GLY A 42 8.33 10.81 -15.38
CA GLY A 42 9.46 11.68 -15.68
C GLY A 42 10.64 11.45 -14.73
N ASN A 43 10.53 10.48 -13.81
CA ASN A 43 11.57 10.07 -12.89
C ASN A 43 12.00 8.62 -13.14
N GLU A 44 13.20 8.45 -13.68
CA GLU A 44 13.72 7.13 -14.09
C GLU A 44 13.67 6.08 -12.97
N LYS A 45 13.97 6.46 -11.71
CA LYS A 45 13.95 5.52 -10.59
C LYS A 45 12.55 5.01 -10.25
N ILE A 46 11.55 5.88 -10.35
CA ILE A 46 10.14 5.53 -10.12
C ILE A 46 9.62 4.68 -11.26
N ASP A 47 9.93 5.09 -12.50
CA ASP A 47 9.52 4.37 -13.71
C ASP A 47 10.12 2.95 -13.73
N ASP A 48 11.40 2.80 -13.36
CA ASP A 48 12.07 1.51 -13.24
C ASP A 48 11.44 0.64 -12.14
N PHE A 49 11.11 1.22 -10.98
CA PHE A 49 10.42 0.49 -9.92
C PHE A 49 9.04 0.01 -10.34
N ILE A 50 8.25 0.86 -11.02
CA ILE A 50 6.93 0.49 -11.53
C ILE A 50 7.06 -0.67 -12.51
N GLN A 51 8.00 -0.60 -13.46
CA GLN A 51 8.26 -1.68 -14.41
C GLN A 51 8.68 -2.97 -13.71
N GLU A 52 9.60 -2.90 -12.73
CA GLU A 52 10.02 -4.06 -11.96
C GLU A 52 8.82 -4.76 -11.27
N ARG A 53 7.87 -3.98 -10.76
CA ARG A 53 6.65 -4.51 -10.13
C ARG A 53 5.69 -5.10 -11.15
N GLN A 54 5.51 -4.47 -12.31
CA GLN A 54 4.67 -4.98 -13.40
C GLN A 54 5.19 -6.32 -13.96
N LEU A 55 6.52 -6.53 -14.00
CA LEU A 55 7.12 -7.79 -14.43
C LEU A 55 6.90 -8.95 -13.44
N LYS A 56 6.52 -8.65 -12.19
CA LYS A 56 6.23 -9.67 -11.15
C LYS A 56 4.78 -10.15 -11.16
N ILE A 57 3.91 -9.54 -11.97
CA ILE A 57 2.52 -9.93 -12.11
C ILE A 57 2.45 -11.34 -12.69
N ASN A 58 1.83 -12.25 -11.94
CA ASN A 58 1.74 -13.66 -12.32
C ASN A 58 0.32 -14.21 -12.31
N ASN A 59 -0.63 -13.49 -11.69
CA ASN A 59 -2.02 -13.87 -11.62
C ASN A 59 -2.94 -12.86 -12.32
N TYR A 60 -4.20 -13.25 -12.56
CA TYR A 60 -5.16 -12.40 -13.27
C TYR A 60 -5.77 -11.31 -12.38
N ASP A 61 -5.84 -11.56 -11.08
CA ASP A 61 -6.32 -10.63 -10.07
C ASP A 61 -5.18 -9.77 -9.49
N ASP A 62 -3.93 -9.96 -9.91
CA ASP A 62 -2.84 -9.08 -9.50
C ASP A 62 -3.07 -7.67 -10.04
N VAL A 63 -2.88 -6.68 -9.17
CA VAL A 63 -2.99 -5.28 -9.52
C VAL A 63 -1.76 -4.82 -10.30
N VAL A 64 -2.02 -4.09 -11.37
CA VAL A 64 -0.98 -3.43 -12.13
C VAL A 64 -0.59 -2.15 -11.40
N LEU A 65 0.66 -2.08 -10.93
CA LEU A 65 1.17 -0.86 -10.32
C LEU A 65 1.29 0.25 -11.39
N GLU A 66 0.73 1.43 -11.13
CA GLU A 66 0.68 2.55 -12.08
C GLU A 66 1.40 3.81 -11.55
N TRP A 67 1.92 4.62 -12.46
CA TRP A 67 2.06 6.06 -12.19
C TRP A 67 0.70 6.70 -12.45
N ILE A 68 0.18 7.43 -11.46
CA ILE A 68 -1.16 7.99 -11.50
C ILE A 68 -1.05 9.51 -11.47
N PRO A 69 -1.48 10.22 -12.54
CA PRO A 69 -1.54 11.67 -12.53
C PRO A 69 -2.44 12.19 -11.40
N TYR A 70 -1.99 13.21 -10.67
CA TYR A 70 -2.69 13.71 -9.48
C TYR A 70 -4.13 14.21 -9.75
N ASN A 71 -4.40 14.68 -10.97
CA ASN A 71 -5.74 15.13 -11.39
C ASN A 71 -6.78 14.00 -11.53
N GLN A 72 -6.36 12.75 -11.35
CA GLN A 72 -7.22 11.56 -11.29
C GLN A 72 -7.99 11.43 -9.96
N PHE A 73 -7.58 12.17 -8.92
CA PHE A 73 -8.19 12.09 -7.60
C PHE A 73 -9.21 13.21 -7.38
N ASN A 74 -10.38 12.83 -6.88
CA ASN A 74 -11.48 13.72 -6.49
C ASN A 74 -11.83 13.49 -5.01
N GLU A 75 -12.62 14.42 -4.44
CA GLU A 75 -13.15 14.29 -3.07
C GLU A 75 -12.07 14.03 -2.01
N ILE A 76 -10.90 14.66 -2.19
CA ILE A 76 -9.74 14.48 -1.33
C ILE A 76 -10.02 15.04 0.07
N GLN A 77 -9.99 14.19 1.10
CA GLN A 77 -10.24 14.55 2.49
C GLN A 77 -9.13 14.00 3.40
N VAL A 78 -8.60 14.82 4.30
CA VAL A 78 -7.63 14.38 5.31
C VAL A 78 -8.33 13.42 6.28
N ILE A 79 -7.79 12.22 6.43
CA ILE A 79 -8.26 11.24 7.43
C ILE A 79 -7.25 11.03 8.55
N GLY A 80 -6.01 11.45 8.35
CA GLY A 80 -4.93 11.28 9.31
C GLY A 80 -3.70 12.11 8.99
N THR A 81 -3.00 12.57 10.01
CA THR A 81 -1.71 13.23 9.84
C THR A 81 -0.81 12.91 11.03
N ASN A 82 0.48 12.81 10.76
CA ASN A 82 1.54 12.88 11.74
C ASN A 82 2.64 13.82 11.21
N GLY A 83 3.72 14.01 11.98
CA GLY A 83 4.77 14.97 11.63
C GLY A 83 5.45 14.77 10.25
N PHE A 84 5.31 13.61 9.61
CA PHE A 84 5.99 13.28 8.34
C PHE A 84 5.04 12.80 7.24
N ILE A 85 3.82 12.38 7.58
CA ILE A 85 2.89 11.71 6.69
C ILE A 85 1.51 12.32 6.87
N THR A 86 0.85 12.64 5.76
CA THR A 86 -0.58 12.93 5.75
C THR A 86 -1.29 11.90 4.90
N VAL A 87 -2.32 11.28 5.47
CA VAL A 87 -3.16 10.30 4.78
C VAL A 87 -4.48 10.97 4.41
N TYR A 88 -4.82 10.90 3.14
CA TYR A 88 -6.10 11.37 2.61
C TYR A 88 -6.93 10.18 2.13
N SER A 89 -8.25 10.30 2.21
CA SER A 89 -9.19 9.50 1.41
C SER A 89 -9.54 10.27 0.15
N ALA A 90 -9.66 9.60 -0.99
CA ALA A 90 -10.13 10.20 -2.23
C ALA A 90 -10.84 9.16 -3.11
N ILE A 91 -11.52 9.65 -4.14
CA ILE A 91 -12.05 8.85 -5.25
C ILE A 91 -11.06 8.92 -6.42
N TRP A 92 -10.57 7.76 -6.88
CA TRP A 92 -9.78 7.63 -8.10
C TRP A 92 -10.72 7.36 -9.28
N LYS A 93 -10.85 8.32 -10.19
CA LYS A 93 -11.76 8.29 -11.36
C LYS A 93 -11.55 7.04 -12.21
N ASP A 94 -10.34 6.87 -12.73
CA ASP A 94 -10.03 5.74 -13.60
C ASP A 94 -10.07 4.43 -12.83
N GLY A 95 -9.54 4.42 -11.59
CA GLY A 95 -9.47 3.23 -10.75
C GLY A 95 -8.36 2.25 -11.16
N PRO A 96 -8.07 1.23 -10.31
CA PRO A 96 -6.99 0.29 -10.54
C PRO A 96 -7.23 -0.55 -11.78
N LEU A 97 -6.16 -0.79 -12.54
CA LEU A 97 -6.16 -1.71 -13.66
C LEU A 97 -5.93 -3.15 -13.20
N TYR A 98 -6.79 -4.06 -13.64
CA TYR A 98 -6.64 -5.50 -13.45
C TYR A 98 -6.90 -6.24 -14.76
N LYS A 99 -6.47 -7.49 -14.82
CA LYS A 99 -6.66 -8.31 -16.01
C LYS A 99 -8.07 -8.89 -16.01
N GLU A 100 -8.83 -8.61 -17.07
CA GLU A 100 -10.16 -9.16 -17.25
C GLU A 100 -10.04 -10.61 -17.76
N ILE A 101 -10.84 -11.52 -17.20
CA ILE A 101 -11.04 -12.87 -17.75
C ILE A 101 -12.48 -12.97 -18.20
N ASN A 102 -12.69 -13.21 -19.50
CA ASN A 102 -13.95 -13.76 -19.97
C ASN A 102 -13.91 -15.29 -19.87
N THR A 103 -15.05 -15.91 -19.57
CA THR A 103 -15.16 -17.38 -19.46
C THR A 103 -14.72 -18.12 -20.74
N TRP A 104 -14.74 -17.44 -21.90
CA TRP A 104 -14.23 -17.92 -23.17
C TRP A 104 -12.69 -17.90 -23.28
N ASP A 105 -11.99 -17.03 -22.54
CA ASP A 105 -10.52 -16.91 -22.56
C ASP A 105 -9.84 -18.10 -21.87
N ILE A 106 -10.56 -18.82 -21.00
CA ILE A 106 -10.05 -20.01 -20.29
C ILE A 106 -9.82 -21.19 -21.27
N TRP A 107 -10.60 -21.25 -22.35
CA TRP A 107 -10.57 -22.36 -23.33
C TRP A 107 -9.88 -21.99 -24.65
N SER A 108 -9.36 -20.76 -24.75
CA SER A 108 -8.74 -20.22 -25.95
C SER A 108 -7.22 -20.09 -25.73
N ASP A 109 -6.45 -20.75 -26.58
CA ASP A 109 -4.99 -20.63 -26.72
C ASP A 109 -4.54 -19.23 -27.22
N GLY A 110 -5.49 -18.38 -27.62
CA GLY A 110 -5.33 -16.94 -27.84
C GLY A 110 -5.75 -16.13 -26.62
N TRP A 111 -4.77 -15.72 -25.80
CA TRP A 111 -4.98 -14.85 -24.65
C TRP A 111 -5.24 -13.42 -25.13
N ASN A 112 -6.50 -13.05 -25.38
CA ASN A 112 -6.85 -11.66 -25.59
C ASN A 112 -6.83 -10.96 -24.22
N LYS A 113 -5.70 -10.33 -23.88
CA LYS A 113 -5.50 -9.64 -22.61
C LYS A 113 -6.28 -8.33 -22.62
N ASN A 114 -7.56 -8.40 -22.33
CA ASN A 114 -8.34 -7.22 -22.03
C ASN A 114 -8.02 -6.82 -20.58
N TYR A 115 -7.75 -5.54 -20.38
CA TYR A 115 -7.63 -4.96 -19.06
C TYR A 115 -8.89 -4.17 -18.77
N ALA A 116 -9.43 -4.35 -17.57
CA ALA A 116 -10.57 -3.59 -17.08
C ALA A 116 -10.11 -2.68 -15.94
N ARG A 117 -10.89 -1.62 -15.71
CA ARG A 117 -10.68 -0.69 -14.60
C ARG A 117 -11.86 -0.73 -13.64
N ASP A 118 -11.55 -0.67 -12.36
CA ASP A 118 -12.54 -0.50 -11.29
C ASP A 118 -12.74 0.99 -11.02
N SER A 119 -13.45 1.69 -11.90
CA SER A 119 -13.60 3.15 -11.86
C SER A 119 -14.30 3.67 -10.60
N ASP A 120 -14.05 4.95 -10.29
CA ASP A 120 -14.55 5.64 -9.09
C ASP A 120 -14.18 4.91 -7.78
N LYS A 121 -13.02 4.26 -7.75
CA LYS A 121 -12.53 3.52 -6.59
C LYS A 121 -12.14 4.47 -5.48
N LYS A 122 -12.69 4.25 -4.29
CA LYS A 122 -12.20 4.90 -3.08
C LYS A 122 -10.82 4.36 -2.69
N VAL A 123 -9.88 5.25 -2.42
CA VAL A 123 -8.47 4.93 -2.16
C VAL A 123 -7.91 5.76 -1.00
N ALA A 124 -6.81 5.30 -0.40
CA ALA A 124 -5.98 6.12 0.47
C ALA A 124 -4.76 6.67 -0.27
N LEU A 125 -4.49 7.95 -0.03
CA LEU A 125 -3.34 8.69 -0.53
C LEU A 125 -2.41 8.94 0.65
N ILE A 126 -1.27 8.23 0.69
CA ILE A 126 -0.24 8.45 1.70
C ILE A 126 0.75 9.46 1.16
N CYS A 127 0.59 10.72 1.57
CA CYS A 127 1.50 11.81 1.22
C CYS A 127 2.70 11.81 2.17
N LEU A 128 3.92 11.78 1.63
CA LEU A 128 5.16 11.82 2.39
C LEU A 128 5.76 13.23 2.30
N HIS A 129 5.89 13.93 3.43
CA HIS A 129 6.40 15.30 3.45
C HIS A 129 7.92 15.36 3.58
N ASN A 130 8.57 16.20 2.75
CA ASN A 130 9.93 16.71 2.90
C ASN A 130 10.97 15.74 3.51
N SER A 131 11.30 14.64 2.84
CA SER A 131 12.52 13.89 3.16
C SER A 131 13.66 14.24 2.20
N GLN A 132 14.84 14.49 2.77
CA GLN A 132 16.08 14.87 2.06
C GLN A 132 16.51 13.81 1.01
N ASP A 133 15.97 12.57 1.12
CA ASP A 133 16.14 11.42 0.22
C ASP A 133 14.78 10.82 -0.22
N SER A 134 13.86 11.68 -0.70
CA SER A 134 12.44 11.34 -0.88
C SER A 134 12.14 10.13 -1.75
N ILE A 135 12.89 9.92 -2.83
CA ILE A 135 12.61 8.83 -3.77
C ILE A 135 13.02 7.47 -3.19
N GLU A 136 14.21 7.36 -2.59
CA GLU A 136 14.66 6.07 -2.04
C GLU A 136 13.77 5.64 -0.87
N PHE A 137 13.45 6.58 0.01
CA PHE A 137 12.52 6.36 1.11
C PHE A 137 11.13 5.94 0.61
N LEU A 138 10.57 6.65 -0.39
CA LEU A 138 9.31 6.31 -1.05
C LEU A 138 9.34 4.87 -1.60
N LEU A 139 10.38 4.52 -2.35
CA LEU A 139 10.48 3.20 -2.99
C LEU A 139 10.67 2.09 -1.95
N ASN A 140 11.47 2.31 -0.90
CA ASN A 140 11.62 1.35 0.19
C ASN A 140 10.31 1.13 0.94
N LYS A 141 9.49 2.17 1.11
CA LYS A 141 8.14 2.04 1.65
C LYS A 141 7.20 1.32 0.68
N ALA A 142 7.22 1.68 -0.60
CA ALA A 142 6.41 1.06 -1.64
C ALA A 142 6.70 -0.45 -1.81
N LYS A 143 7.93 -0.90 -1.55
CA LYS A 143 8.33 -2.33 -1.58
C LYS A 143 7.58 -3.20 -0.57
N LYS A 144 7.14 -2.62 0.55
CA LYS A 144 6.46 -3.34 1.65
C LYS A 144 5.04 -3.76 1.30
N TYR A 145 4.42 -3.07 0.33
CA TYR A 145 3.07 -3.35 -0.10
C TYR A 145 3.01 -4.53 -1.07
N SER A 146 1.88 -5.26 -1.03
CA SER A 146 1.56 -6.32 -1.96
C SER A 146 0.99 -5.75 -3.27
N ILE A 147 1.10 -6.54 -4.34
CA ILE A 147 0.39 -6.31 -5.61
C ILE A 147 -0.79 -7.28 -5.77
N LYS A 148 -0.96 -8.24 -4.86
CA LYS A 148 -2.06 -9.22 -4.91
C LYS A 148 -3.35 -8.56 -4.45
N HIS A 149 -4.42 -8.67 -5.23
CA HIS A 149 -5.71 -8.03 -4.90
C HIS A 149 -6.30 -8.48 -3.55
N GLU A 150 -6.09 -9.74 -3.15
CA GLU A 150 -6.60 -10.24 -1.87
C GLU A 150 -5.76 -9.84 -0.66
N ALA A 151 -4.62 -9.15 -0.84
CA ALA A 151 -3.79 -8.76 0.29
C ALA A 151 -4.43 -7.64 1.11
N LEU A 152 -4.11 -7.62 2.41
CA LEU A 152 -4.61 -6.60 3.33
C LEU A 152 -4.20 -5.18 2.88
N PHE A 153 -2.97 -5.04 2.36
CA PHE A 153 -2.46 -3.82 1.76
C PHE A 153 -2.04 -4.04 0.32
N VAL A 154 -2.77 -3.40 -0.59
CA VAL A 154 -2.48 -3.42 -2.02
C VAL A 154 -2.03 -2.04 -2.45
N LEU A 155 -0.84 -1.96 -3.05
CA LEU A 155 -0.37 -0.73 -3.66
C LEU A 155 -0.84 -0.68 -5.12
N TYR A 156 -1.63 0.34 -5.41
CA TYR A 156 -2.17 0.59 -6.74
C TYR A 156 -1.24 1.47 -7.57
N GLY A 157 -0.53 2.40 -6.95
CA GLY A 157 0.35 3.26 -7.70
C GLY A 157 1.11 4.28 -6.89
N ILE A 158 1.86 5.08 -7.64
CA ILE A 158 2.59 6.25 -7.16
C ILE A 158 2.05 7.46 -7.90
N SER A 159 1.88 8.56 -7.19
CA SER A 159 1.52 9.87 -7.74
C SER A 159 2.48 10.91 -7.17
N GLN A 160 2.44 12.11 -7.73
CA GLN A 160 3.08 13.29 -7.14
C GLN A 160 2.08 14.44 -7.13
N ASN A 161 1.96 15.10 -5.97
CA ASN A 161 1.14 16.29 -5.85
C ASN A 161 1.72 17.39 -6.75
N SER A 162 0.92 17.94 -7.67
CA SER A 162 1.38 18.99 -8.60
C SER A 162 1.74 20.30 -7.91
N ASP A 163 1.15 20.56 -6.75
CA ASP A 163 1.28 21.84 -6.05
C ASP A 163 2.43 21.82 -5.04
N THR A 164 2.60 20.70 -4.32
CA THR A 164 3.64 20.56 -3.28
C THR A 164 4.88 19.81 -3.76
N ASN A 165 4.80 19.09 -4.89
CA ASN A 165 5.79 18.12 -5.36
C ASN A 165 6.01 16.92 -4.42
N ASP A 166 5.20 16.76 -3.37
CA ASP A 166 5.26 15.60 -2.49
C ASP A 166 4.83 14.34 -3.25
N TYR A 167 5.58 13.25 -3.04
CA TYR A 167 5.19 11.94 -3.57
C TYR A 167 4.10 11.31 -2.72
N ILE A 168 3.21 10.58 -3.39
CA ILE A 168 2.02 9.98 -2.81
C ILE A 168 2.00 8.49 -3.18
N LEU A 169 1.83 7.62 -2.18
CA LEU A 169 1.50 6.21 -2.41
C LEU A 169 -0.02 6.03 -2.43
N ILE A 170 -0.52 5.30 -3.41
CA ILE A 170 -1.95 5.04 -3.62
C ILE A 170 -2.26 3.60 -3.25
N GLN A 171 -3.16 3.39 -2.30
CA GLN A 171 -3.51 2.06 -1.79
C GLN A 171 -5.04 1.85 -1.69
N ASN A 172 -5.45 0.60 -1.51
CA ASN A 172 -6.84 0.20 -1.27
C ASN A 172 -7.51 0.95 -0.10
N ASP A 173 -8.85 1.13 -0.18
CA ASP A 173 -9.63 2.00 0.73
C ASP A 173 -9.34 1.76 2.21
N PRO A 174 -9.04 2.83 2.98
CA PRO A 174 -8.85 2.77 4.42
C PRO A 174 -10.19 2.59 5.16
N ILE A 175 -10.74 1.37 5.23
CA ILE A 175 -11.68 1.04 6.32
C ILE A 175 -10.92 0.96 7.64
N VAL A 176 -9.61 0.66 7.59
CA VAL A 176 -8.75 0.69 8.75
C VAL A 176 -8.09 2.06 8.87
N ASN A 177 -8.13 2.64 10.06
CA ASN A 177 -7.61 3.96 10.36
C ASN A 177 -6.08 4.01 10.26
N ILE A 178 -5.58 4.19 9.04
CA ILE A 178 -4.16 4.28 8.66
C ILE A 178 -3.44 5.41 9.40
N ALA A 179 -4.19 6.43 9.83
CA ALA A 179 -3.66 7.53 10.66
C ALA A 179 -3.02 7.02 11.95
N ASN A 180 -3.54 5.93 12.51
CA ASN A 180 -3.03 5.34 13.74
C ASN A 180 -1.88 4.36 13.49
N TRP A 181 -1.48 4.07 12.25
CA TRP A 181 -0.40 3.10 11.98
C TRP A 181 0.99 3.69 11.92
N PHE A 182 1.12 5.00 11.80
CA PHE A 182 2.41 5.66 11.74
C PHE A 182 2.63 6.40 13.06
N ASN A 183 3.22 5.73 14.04
CA ASN A 183 3.49 6.35 15.35
C ASN A 183 4.70 7.30 15.32
N GLY A 184 5.39 7.38 14.18
CA GLY A 184 6.61 8.17 13.99
C GLY A 184 7.90 7.39 14.28
N ASN A 185 7.80 6.10 14.62
CA ASN A 185 8.91 5.19 14.87
C ASN A 185 8.91 4.08 13.81
N GLU A 186 9.75 4.26 12.79
CA GLU A 186 9.87 3.37 11.65
C GLU A 186 10.04 1.90 12.04
N LYS A 187 10.80 1.59 13.11
CA LYS A 187 10.98 0.21 13.57
C LYS A 187 9.69 -0.44 14.04
N ILE A 188 8.83 0.30 14.75
CA ILE A 188 7.54 -0.23 15.22
C ILE A 188 6.57 -0.37 14.04
N ASP A 189 6.53 0.65 13.17
CA ASP A 189 5.66 0.65 12.00
C ASP A 189 6.00 -0.54 11.07
N ASP A 190 7.30 -0.83 10.91
CA ASP A 190 7.81 -1.96 10.11
C ASP A 190 7.47 -3.31 10.74
N PHE A 191 7.61 -3.43 12.06
CA PHE A 191 7.26 -4.64 12.79
C PHE A 191 5.76 -4.98 12.68
N ILE A 192 4.90 -3.96 12.84
CA ILE A 192 3.44 -4.13 12.70
C ILE A 192 3.10 -4.58 11.28
N GLN A 193 3.67 -3.94 10.26
CA GLN A 193 3.47 -4.32 8.86
C GLN A 193 3.96 -5.73 8.57
N GLU A 194 5.10 -6.14 9.12
CA GLU A 194 5.63 -7.49 8.95
C GLU A 194 4.66 -8.54 9.49
N ILE A 195 4.10 -8.34 10.69
CA ILE A 195 3.11 -9.24 11.26
C ILE A 195 1.84 -9.27 10.40
N GLN A 196 1.36 -8.10 9.96
CA GLN A 196 0.16 -8.00 9.13
C GLN A 196 0.33 -8.69 7.77
N SER A 197 1.54 -8.68 7.20
CA SER A 197 1.85 -9.35 5.93
C SER A 197 1.74 -10.88 5.99
N LYS A 198 1.81 -11.46 7.20
CA LYS A 198 1.69 -12.91 7.45
C LYS A 198 0.25 -13.36 7.69
N ILE A 199 -0.71 -12.45 7.66
CA ILE A 199 -2.12 -12.75 7.90
C ILE A 199 -2.72 -13.38 6.63
N ASP A 200 -3.13 -14.64 6.74
CA ASP A 200 -3.79 -15.38 5.65
C ASP A 200 -5.29 -15.05 5.56
N ASN A 201 -5.85 -15.06 4.36
CA ASN A 201 -7.26 -14.74 4.09
C ASN A 201 -8.28 -15.81 4.55
N ASN A 202 -7.81 -16.88 5.22
CA ASN A 202 -8.61 -18.06 5.51
C ASN A 202 -9.47 -17.97 6.79
N GLY A 203 -9.51 -16.83 7.50
CA GLY A 203 -10.21 -16.76 8.79
C GLY A 203 -10.48 -15.37 9.36
N ASN A 204 -11.09 -15.35 10.54
CA ASN A 204 -11.27 -14.13 11.32
C ASN A 204 -9.97 -13.79 12.06
N ASN A 205 -9.16 -12.90 11.50
CA ASN A 205 -7.86 -12.58 12.07
C ASN A 205 -7.91 -11.32 12.94
N LEU A 206 -7.24 -11.38 14.09
CA LEU A 206 -6.95 -10.19 14.87
C LEU A 206 -5.83 -9.42 14.18
N ILE A 207 -6.09 -8.15 13.86
CA ILE A 207 -5.09 -7.30 13.22
C ILE A 207 -4.31 -6.58 14.31
N LEU A 208 -3.00 -6.86 14.41
CA LEU A 208 -2.11 -6.09 15.26
C LEU A 208 -2.01 -4.66 14.71
N GLU A 209 -2.13 -3.65 15.57
CA GLU A 209 -2.06 -2.24 15.17
C GLU A 209 -1.42 -1.39 16.27
N TRP A 210 -0.92 -0.22 15.88
CA TRP A 210 -0.56 0.81 16.86
C TRP A 210 -1.83 1.47 17.40
N ILE A 211 -1.87 1.65 18.72
CA ILE A 211 -3.00 2.24 19.42
C ILE A 211 -2.52 3.50 20.12
N PRO A 212 -2.97 4.70 19.68
CA PRO A 212 -2.68 5.93 20.38
C PRO A 212 -3.12 5.86 21.84
N TYR A 213 -2.26 6.29 22.78
CA TYR A 213 -2.54 6.14 24.21
C TYR A 213 -3.84 6.81 24.68
N ASN A 214 -4.27 7.88 23.98
CA ASN A 214 -5.53 8.59 24.24
C ASN A 214 -6.80 7.76 23.90
N GLN A 215 -6.66 6.58 23.31
CA GLN A 215 -7.74 5.61 23.08
C GLN A 215 -8.11 4.81 24.34
N PHE A 216 -7.30 4.88 25.39
CA PHE A 216 -7.51 4.17 26.63
C PHE A 216 -8.16 5.08 27.68
N ASN A 217 -9.34 4.66 28.17
CA ASN A 217 -10.09 5.31 29.23
C ASN A 217 -10.05 4.46 30.52
N GLU A 218 -10.42 5.05 31.65
CA GLU A 218 -10.56 4.35 32.94
C GLU A 218 -9.32 3.53 33.34
N ILE A 219 -8.12 4.06 33.07
CA ILE A 219 -6.87 3.38 33.35
C ILE A 219 -6.66 3.27 34.86
N LYS A 220 -6.62 2.04 35.37
CA LYS A 220 -6.43 1.73 36.79
C LYS A 220 -5.37 0.66 36.99
N GLU A 221 -4.39 0.90 37.86
CA GLU A 221 -3.42 -0.12 38.24
C GLU A 221 -4.11 -1.29 38.95
N ILE A 222 -3.81 -2.52 38.51
CA ILE A 222 -4.38 -3.75 39.10
C ILE A 222 -3.32 -4.67 39.70
N GLY A 223 -2.03 -4.41 39.45
CA GLY A 223 -0.94 -5.15 40.08
C GLY A 223 0.43 -4.73 39.58
N LYS A 224 1.43 -4.98 40.40
CA LYS A 224 2.84 -4.72 40.10
C LYS A 224 3.68 -5.92 40.51
N ASN A 225 4.57 -6.36 39.62
CA ASN A 225 5.51 -7.44 39.89
C ASN A 225 6.88 -7.12 39.29
N GLY A 226 7.85 -6.83 40.16
CA GLY A 226 9.20 -6.40 39.75
C GLY A 226 9.14 -5.18 38.82
N SER A 227 9.62 -5.37 37.59
CA SER A 227 9.68 -4.36 36.53
C SER A 227 8.41 -4.26 35.66
N ILE A 228 7.34 -4.98 36.01
CA ILE A 228 6.08 -4.95 35.24
C ILE A 228 4.99 -4.33 36.10
N THR A 229 4.31 -3.31 35.57
CA THR A 229 3.09 -2.75 36.15
C THR A 229 1.93 -3.02 35.21
N VAL A 230 0.86 -3.62 35.71
CA VAL A 230 -0.32 -3.98 34.91
C VAL A 230 -1.48 -3.07 35.27
N TYR A 231 -2.10 -2.48 34.26
CA TYR A 231 -3.28 -1.64 34.36
C TYR A 231 -4.46 -2.31 33.70
N SER A 232 -5.67 -2.11 34.21
CA SER A 232 -6.91 -2.33 33.47
C SER A 232 -7.33 -1.02 32.81
N ALA A 233 -7.86 -1.08 31.59
CA ALA A 233 -8.38 0.08 30.87
C ALA A 233 -9.55 -0.33 29.97
N ILE A 234 -10.30 0.67 29.49
CA ILE A 234 -11.29 0.52 28.42
C ILE A 234 -10.66 1.07 27.14
N TRP A 235 -10.50 0.22 26.13
CA TRP A 235 -10.12 0.66 24.79
C TRP A 235 -11.37 1.08 24.01
N ARG A 236 -11.45 2.38 23.70
CA ARG A 236 -12.61 3.00 23.04
C ARG A 236 -12.95 2.36 21.70
N ASP A 237 -11.98 2.31 20.78
CA ASP A 237 -12.21 1.72 19.46
C ASP A 237 -12.29 0.19 19.51
N GLY A 238 -11.52 -0.44 20.40
CA GLY A 238 -11.45 -1.88 20.55
C GLY A 238 -10.71 -2.61 19.42
N PRO A 239 -10.48 -3.93 19.57
CA PRO A 239 -9.66 -4.70 18.63
C PRO A 239 -10.29 -4.75 17.24
N LEU A 240 -9.43 -4.68 16.23
CA LEU A 240 -9.79 -4.82 14.83
C LEU A 240 -9.75 -6.28 14.38
N HIS A 241 -10.84 -6.71 13.76
CA HIS A 241 -10.97 -8.04 13.18
C HIS A 241 -11.24 -7.93 11.69
N SER A 242 -10.49 -8.67 10.87
CA SER A 242 -10.86 -8.92 9.48
C SER A 242 -11.67 -10.21 9.38
N ASN A 243 -12.55 -10.31 8.39
CA ASN A 243 -13.20 -11.56 8.02
C ASN A 243 -12.69 -12.06 6.66
N ARG A 244 -13.08 -13.29 6.29
CA ARG A 244 -12.72 -13.93 5.00
C ARG A 244 -13.20 -13.18 3.75
N TYR A 245 -14.03 -12.16 3.89
CA TYR A 245 -14.58 -11.36 2.80
C TYR A 245 -13.87 -9.99 2.66
N GLY A 246 -12.80 -9.78 3.42
CA GLY A 246 -12.08 -8.49 3.44
C GLY A 246 -12.80 -7.38 4.22
N ASN A 247 -13.90 -7.70 4.93
CA ASN A 247 -14.58 -6.72 5.77
C ASN A 247 -13.90 -6.63 7.14
N TYR A 248 -13.81 -5.41 7.64
CA TYR A 248 -13.24 -5.12 8.95
C TYR A 248 -14.33 -4.75 9.95
N THR A 249 -14.19 -5.23 11.18
CA THR A 249 -15.11 -4.91 12.28
C THR A 249 -14.32 -4.62 13.56
N ARG A 250 -14.89 -3.79 14.43
CA ARG A 250 -14.33 -3.48 15.75
C ARG A 250 -15.34 -3.78 16.84
N ASN A 251 -14.83 -4.22 17.99
CA ASN A 251 -15.63 -4.37 19.20
C ASN A 251 -15.27 -3.27 20.20
N SER A 252 -15.93 -2.13 20.06
CA SER A 252 -15.67 -0.91 20.83
C SER A 252 -15.88 -1.08 22.34
N ASN A 253 -15.23 -0.21 23.12
CA ASN A 253 -15.27 -0.19 24.58
C ASN A 253 -14.85 -1.52 25.22
N LYS A 254 -13.84 -2.16 24.64
CA LYS A 254 -13.31 -3.42 25.15
C LYS A 254 -12.49 -3.18 26.41
N LYS A 255 -12.84 -3.86 27.51
CA LYS A 255 -11.98 -3.91 28.70
C LYS A 255 -10.71 -4.72 28.38
N ILE A 256 -9.56 -4.13 28.62
CA ILE A 256 -8.23 -4.68 28.32
C ILE A 256 -7.29 -4.58 29.52
N ALA A 257 -6.15 -5.28 29.42
CA ALA A 257 -5.02 -5.12 30.30
C ALA A 257 -3.86 -4.45 29.54
N LEU A 258 -3.26 -3.42 30.13
CA LEU A 258 -2.06 -2.75 29.64
C LEU A 258 -0.87 -3.20 30.49
N GLN A 259 0.14 -3.79 29.87
CA GLN A 259 1.38 -4.16 30.56
C GLN A 259 2.44 -3.09 30.31
N ASN A 260 2.80 -2.35 31.35
CA ASN A 260 3.90 -1.39 31.31
C ASN A 260 5.18 -2.06 31.81
N LEU A 261 6.18 -2.17 30.94
CA LEU A 261 7.49 -2.72 31.24
C LEU A 261 8.41 -1.57 31.69
N LEU A 262 8.52 -1.36 33.00
CA LEU A 262 9.45 -0.40 33.60
C LEU A 262 10.84 -1.03 33.72
N ASN A 263 11.71 -0.88 32.71
CA ASN A 263 13.15 -0.91 32.93
C ASN A 263 13.97 -0.17 31.85
N SER A 264 15.05 0.44 32.33
CA SER A 264 15.84 1.56 31.84
C SER A 264 16.66 1.36 30.55
N GLN A 265 16.23 0.46 29.67
CA GLN A 265 16.90 0.26 28.37
C GLN A 265 16.04 0.56 27.15
N ASN A 266 14.77 1.01 27.32
CA ASN A 266 13.89 1.71 26.37
C ASN A 266 14.19 1.53 24.86
N SER A 267 14.56 0.32 24.43
CA SER A 267 14.89 0.07 23.03
C SER A 267 13.67 -0.58 22.41
N VAL A 268 13.26 -0.03 21.28
CA VAL A 268 12.20 -0.62 20.45
C VAL A 268 12.49 -2.09 20.17
N ASP A 269 13.77 -2.44 19.99
CA ASP A 269 14.23 -3.82 19.73
C ASP A 269 13.89 -4.77 20.88
N PHE A 270 13.96 -4.33 22.14
CA PHE A 270 13.55 -5.15 23.29
C PHE A 270 12.04 -5.44 23.28
N PHE A 271 11.23 -4.46 22.90
CA PHE A 271 9.77 -4.62 22.82
C PHE A 271 9.40 -5.55 21.66
N ILE A 272 10.01 -5.35 20.48
CA ILE A 272 9.78 -6.20 19.30
C ILE A 272 10.10 -7.67 19.59
N ASN A 273 11.24 -7.95 20.22
CA ASN A 273 11.65 -9.33 20.53
C ASN A 273 10.76 -10.07 21.54
N LYS A 274 9.84 -9.38 22.22
CA LYS A 274 8.92 -9.97 23.19
C LYS A 274 7.57 -10.38 22.59
N VAL A 275 7.24 -9.88 21.40
CA VAL A 275 5.99 -10.18 20.68
C VAL A 275 6.21 -11.36 19.75
#